data_AF-A0A3D4FGY3-F1
#
_entry.id   AF-A0A3D4FGY3-F1
#
_cell.length_a   1.000
_cell.length_b   1.000
_cell.length_c   1.000
_cell.angle_alpha   90.00
_cell.angle_beta   90.00
_cell.angle_gamma   90.00
#
_symmetry.space_group_name_H-M   'P 1'
#
loop_
_entity.id
_entity.type
_entity.pdbx_description
1 polymer ?
#
loop_
_entity_poly.entity_id
_entity_poly.type
_entity_poly.pdbx_seq_one_letter_code
_entity_poly.pdbx_strand_id
1 'polypeptide(L)'
;MYKVDKVIKVKLNNLDFRYDVFQMINLFYPFSDIEFVNENPHIEIKVDDEVINIKCNDKIKILKLDKEYKVKEELRKAVFKILSEETDKILPWGTLVGIRPSKKALELLGKGYSEEEII
;
A
#
# COMPACT_ATOMS: atom_id res chain seq x y z
N MET A 1 10.48 -28.62 -1.11
CA MET A 1 11.18 -28.09 0.08
C MET A 1 10.99 -26.58 0.06
N TYR A 2 9.92 -26.07 0.68
CA TYR A 2 9.57 -24.65 0.62
C TYR A 2 10.40 -23.89 1.67
N LYS A 3 11.52 -23.31 1.27
CA LYS A 3 12.21 -22.29 2.07
C LYS A 3 11.49 -20.96 1.88
N VAL A 4 10.66 -20.52 2.82
CA VAL A 4 10.28 -19.10 2.90
C VAL A 4 9.99 -18.71 4.36
N ASP A 5 11.00 -18.76 5.23
CA ASP A 5 11.03 -17.89 6.43
C ASP A 5 11.54 -16.52 5.97
N LYS A 6 10.72 -15.79 5.20
CA LYS A 6 11.07 -14.44 4.77
C LYS A 6 10.46 -13.46 5.75
N VAL A 7 11.29 -12.91 6.62
CA VAL A 7 10.91 -11.79 7.49
C VAL A 7 10.86 -10.50 6.67
N ILE A 8 9.73 -9.81 6.72
CA ILE A 8 9.51 -8.49 6.13
C ILE A 8 9.56 -7.46 7.24
N LYS A 9 10.64 -6.66 7.26
CA LYS A 9 10.83 -5.59 8.23
C LYS A 9 10.18 -4.30 7.74
N VAL A 10 9.26 -3.76 8.53
CA VAL A 10 8.47 -2.58 8.19
C VAL A 10 8.74 -1.49 9.21
N LYS A 11 9.08 -0.30 8.76
CA LYS A 11 9.13 0.88 9.61
C LYS A 11 7.92 1.74 9.33
N LEU A 12 7.19 2.09 10.37
CA LEU A 12 5.98 2.90 10.29
C LEU A 12 6.05 3.98 11.36
N ASN A 13 5.96 5.25 10.96
CA ASN A 13 6.02 6.37 11.89
C ASN A 13 4.74 6.52 12.75
N ASN A 14 3.60 6.02 12.26
CA ASN A 14 2.31 6.13 12.92
C ASN A 14 1.62 4.76 13.04
N LEU A 15 1.53 4.25 14.27
CA LEU A 15 1.02 2.91 14.57
C LEU A 15 -0.51 2.76 14.42
N ASP A 16 -1.28 3.85 14.32
CA ASP A 16 -2.72 3.79 14.02
C ASP A 16 -3.03 3.11 12.68
N PHE A 17 -2.04 3.07 11.79
CA PHE A 17 -2.13 2.43 10.48
C PHE A 17 -1.51 1.03 10.43
N ARG A 18 -1.00 0.52 11.56
CA ARG A 18 -0.27 -0.75 11.61
C ARG A 18 -1.08 -1.91 11.03
N TYR A 19 -2.37 -1.99 11.37
CA TYR A 19 -3.24 -3.06 10.90
C TYR A 19 -3.50 -2.98 9.38
N ASP A 20 -3.81 -1.78 8.88
CA ASP A 20 -4.01 -1.54 7.45
C ASP A 20 -2.76 -1.92 6.64
N VAL A 21 -1.58 -1.49 7.10
CA VAL A 21 -0.29 -1.80 6.46
C VAL A 21 0.01 -3.30 6.52
N PHE A 22 -0.21 -3.94 7.67
CA PHE A 22 -0.02 -5.39 7.83
C PHE A 22 -0.88 -6.18 6.84
N GLN A 23 -2.17 -5.84 6.70
CA GLN A 23 -3.06 -6.49 5.75
C GLN A 23 -2.56 -6.37 4.31
N MET A 24 -2.10 -5.18 3.92
CA MET A 24 -1.56 -4.96 2.57
C MET A 24 -0.31 -5.80 2.33
N ILE A 25 0.63 -5.81 3.27
CA ILE A 25 1.87 -6.59 3.09
C ILE A 25 1.58 -8.09 3.06
N ASN A 26 0.71 -8.57 3.96
CA ASN A 26 0.32 -9.98 4.02
C ASN A 26 -0.39 -10.44 2.73
N LEU A 27 -1.04 -9.53 2.01
CA LEU A 27 -1.67 -9.83 0.73
C LEU A 27 -0.63 -10.14 -0.37
N PHE A 28 0.48 -9.40 -0.41
CA PHE A 28 1.53 -9.58 -1.43
C PHE A 28 2.59 -10.60 -1.04
N TYR A 29 2.84 -10.75 0.26
CA TYR A 29 3.78 -11.68 0.86
C TYR A 29 3.05 -12.61 1.85
N PRO A 30 2.17 -13.50 1.35
CA PRO A 30 1.47 -14.44 2.21
C PRO A 30 2.47 -15.36 2.91
N PHE A 31 2.17 -15.75 4.15
CA PHE A 31 3.01 -16.62 4.98
C PHE A 31 4.39 -16.05 5.36
N SER A 32 4.62 -14.75 5.15
CA SER A 32 5.83 -14.06 5.60
C SER A 32 5.62 -13.48 7.00
N ASP A 33 6.64 -13.55 7.85
CA ASP A 33 6.64 -12.88 9.15
C ASP A 33 6.82 -11.37 8.95
N ILE A 34 5.89 -10.58 9.46
CA ILE A 34 5.93 -9.11 9.32
C ILE A 34 6.32 -8.52 10.66
N GLU A 35 7.53 -7.96 10.72
CA GLU A 35 8.08 -7.32 11.91
C GLU A 35 8.11 -5.81 11.76
N PHE A 36 7.56 -5.09 12.73
CA PHE A 36 7.63 -3.63 12.76
C PHE A 36 8.89 -3.20 13.52
N VAL A 37 9.83 -2.55 12.83
CA VAL A 37 11.16 -2.21 13.35
C VAL A 37 11.52 -0.75 13.04
N ASN A 38 12.47 -0.19 13.80
CA ASN A 38 12.96 1.18 13.59
C ASN A 38 14.22 1.26 12.72
N GLU A 39 14.96 0.15 12.61
CA GLU A 39 16.27 0.08 11.99
C GLU A 39 16.30 -1.02 10.92
N ASN A 40 17.07 -0.78 9.84
CA ASN A 40 17.20 -1.68 8.69
C ASN A 40 15.85 -2.20 8.12
N PRO A 41 14.85 -1.33 7.85
CA PRO A 41 13.58 -1.76 7.28
C PRO A 41 13.71 -2.11 5.80
N HIS A 42 12.90 -3.07 5.36
CA HIS A 42 12.72 -3.37 3.94
C HIS A 42 11.70 -2.41 3.32
N ILE A 43 10.70 -2.03 4.12
CA ILE A 43 9.63 -1.09 3.75
C ILE A 43 9.59 0.01 4.81
N GLU A 44 9.78 1.27 4.43
CA GLU A 44 9.60 2.44 5.31
C GLU A 44 8.38 3.23 4.87
N ILE A 45 7.44 3.48 5.78
CA ILE A 45 6.21 4.22 5.55
C ILE A 45 6.17 5.39 6.53
N LYS A 46 6.08 6.60 5.99
CA LYS A 46 5.90 7.84 6.73
C LYS A 46 4.59 8.49 6.31
N VAL A 47 3.70 8.65 7.27
CA VAL A 47 2.41 9.33 7.11
C VAL A 47 2.48 10.65 7.84
N ASP A 48 2.43 11.74 7.08
CA ASP A 48 2.29 13.12 7.56
C ASP A 48 0.88 13.63 7.22
N ASP A 49 0.48 14.80 7.74
CA ASP A 49 -0.85 15.38 7.48
C ASP A 49 -1.12 15.68 6.00
N GLU A 50 -0.06 16.02 5.24
CA GLU A 50 -0.17 16.45 3.85
C GLU A 50 0.35 15.41 2.85
N VAL A 51 1.21 14.48 3.30
CA VAL A 51 1.91 13.55 2.41
C VAL A 51 2.11 12.18 3.03
N ILE A 52 2.06 11.15 2.19
CA ILE A 52 2.48 9.79 2.51
C ILE A 52 3.72 9.48 1.69
N ASN A 53 4.80 9.13 2.38
CA ASN A 53 6.06 8.71 1.78
C ASN A 53 6.27 7.22 2.05
N ILE A 54 6.45 6.44 0.99
CA ILE A 54 6.69 5.00 1.08
C ILE A 54 7.97 4.68 0.34
N LYS A 55 8.91 4.02 1.01
CA LYS A 55 10.13 3.50 0.44
C LYS A 55 10.11 1.98 0.53
N CYS A 56 10.32 1.31 -0.58
CA CYS A 56 10.47 -0.15 -0.64
C CYS A 56 11.64 -0.47 -1.55
N ASN A 57 12.68 -1.12 -1.01
CA ASN A 57 13.94 -1.35 -1.72
C ASN A 57 14.48 -0.04 -2.36
N ASP A 58 14.62 -0.02 -3.69
CA ASP A 58 15.07 1.14 -4.49
C ASP A 58 13.91 2.05 -4.96
N LYS A 59 12.66 1.69 -4.71
CA LYS A 59 11.48 2.48 -5.11
C LYS A 59 11.02 3.42 -4.01
N ILE A 60 10.68 4.64 -4.40
CA ILE A 60 10.10 5.67 -3.53
C ILE A 60 8.79 6.14 -4.14
N LYS A 61 7.72 6.14 -3.34
CA LYS A 61 6.41 6.67 -3.69
C LYS A 61 6.02 7.79 -2.75
N ILE A 62 5.61 8.91 -3.31
CA ILE A 62 5.11 10.06 -2.56
C ILE A 62 3.68 10.33 -3.03
N LEU A 63 2.74 10.35 -2.09
CA LEU A 63 1.33 10.66 -2.34
C LEU A 63 0.96 11.92 -1.55
N LYS A 64 0.33 12.90 -2.21
CA LYS A 64 -0.26 14.05 -1.51
C LYS A 64 -1.65 13.68 -1.01
N LEU A 65 -1.93 14.01 0.24
CA LEU A 65 -3.23 13.84 0.87
C LEU A 65 -4.08 15.08 0.60
N ASP A 66 -5.20 14.88 -0.10
CA ASP A 66 -6.24 15.90 -0.15
C ASP A 66 -7.08 15.84 1.13
N LYS A 67 -7.40 17.00 1.71
CA LYS A 67 -8.14 17.13 2.99
C LYS A 67 -9.53 16.46 2.97
N GLU A 68 -10.06 16.21 1.78
CA GLU A 68 -11.35 15.54 1.57
C GLU A 68 -11.27 14.01 1.67
N TYR A 69 -10.06 13.43 1.67
CA TYR A 69 -9.86 11.98 1.60
C TYR A 69 -9.52 11.38 2.96
N LYS A 70 -10.03 10.16 3.19
CA LYS A 70 -9.66 9.38 4.37
C LYS A 70 -8.20 8.91 4.21
N VAL A 71 -7.30 9.46 5.02
CA VAL A 71 -5.86 9.11 5.06
C VAL A 71 -5.62 7.59 5.03
N LYS A 72 -6.43 6.80 5.75
CA LYS A 72 -6.36 5.33 5.75
C LYS A 72 -6.59 4.68 4.38
N GLU A 73 -7.48 5.23 3.57
CA GLU A 73 -7.77 4.69 2.25
C GLU A 73 -6.66 5.02 1.26
N GLU A 74 -6.16 6.25 1.31
CA GLU A 74 -5.07 6.71 0.46
C GLU A 74 -3.74 6.00 0.81
N LEU A 75 -3.47 5.77 2.09
CA LEU A 75 -2.35 4.95 2.54
C LEU A 75 -2.43 3.53 1.97
N ARG A 76 -3.59 2.88 2.12
CA ARG A 76 -3.82 1.53 1.63
C ARG A 76 -3.56 1.43 0.13
N LYS A 77 -4.07 2.36 -0.67
CA LYS A 77 -3.81 2.42 -2.12
C LYS A 77 -2.34 2.63 -2.44
N ALA A 78 -1.66 3.51 -1.73
CA ALA A 78 -0.25 3.80 -1.96
C ALA A 78 0.64 2.59 -1.65
N VAL A 79 0.40 1.91 -0.53
CA VAL A 79 1.08 0.67 -0.15
C VAL A 79 0.77 -0.43 -1.17
N PHE A 80 -0.48 -0.53 -1.64
CA PHE A 80 -0.83 -1.51 -2.65
C PHE A 80 -0.11 -1.29 -3.98
N LYS A 81 -0.07 -0.04 -4.47
CA LYS A 81 0.57 0.29 -5.76
C LYS A 81 2.07 -0.05 -5.72
N ILE A 82 2.78 0.37 -4.67
CA ILE A 82 4.22 0.07 -4.57
C ILE A 82 4.50 -1.43 -4.43
N LEU A 83 3.70 -2.18 -3.66
CA LEU A 83 3.88 -3.62 -3.50
C LEU A 83 3.50 -4.40 -4.76
N SER A 84 2.50 -3.94 -5.51
CA SER A 84 2.14 -4.48 -6.82
C SER A 84 3.29 -4.31 -7.81
N GLU A 85 3.86 -3.09 -7.87
CA GLU A 85 5.04 -2.78 -8.70
C GLU A 85 6.30 -3.57 -8.27
N GLU A 86 6.47 -3.86 -6.98
CA GLU A 86 7.61 -4.63 -6.46
C GLU A 86 7.47 -6.15 -6.65
N THR A 87 6.25 -6.67 -6.61
CA THR A 87 5.99 -8.11 -6.71
C THR A 87 5.56 -8.55 -8.11
N ASP A 88 5.33 -7.60 -9.02
CA ASP A 88 4.76 -7.83 -10.34
C ASP A 88 3.39 -8.55 -10.28
N LYS A 89 2.64 -8.34 -9.18
CA LYS A 89 1.32 -8.96 -8.95
C LYS A 89 0.21 -7.95 -9.11
N ILE A 90 -0.77 -8.28 -9.93
CA ILE A 90 -2.03 -7.53 -10.06
C ILE A 90 -3.10 -8.25 -9.24
N LEU A 91 -3.57 -7.60 -8.17
CA LEU A 91 -4.58 -8.17 -7.26
C LEU A 91 -5.89 -7.35 -7.32
N PRO A 92 -7.07 -7.99 -7.18
CA PRO A 92 -8.35 -7.30 -7.25
C PRO A 92 -8.63 -6.51 -5.96
N TRP A 93 -8.26 -5.22 -5.95
CA TRP A 93 -8.45 -4.29 -4.82
C TRP A 93 -9.86 -4.32 -4.20
N GLY A 94 -10.91 -4.39 -5.03
CA GLY A 94 -12.31 -4.29 -4.58
C GLY A 94 -12.84 -5.50 -3.79
N THR A 95 -12.31 -6.70 -3.99
CA THR A 95 -12.78 -7.91 -3.30
C THR A 95 -12.02 -8.16 -1.99
N LEU A 96 -10.77 -7.71 -1.92
CA LEU A 96 -9.83 -8.08 -0.85
C LEU A 96 -9.93 -7.21 0.41
N VAL A 97 -10.56 -6.04 0.32
CA VAL A 97 -10.60 -5.05 1.44
C VAL A 97 -12.03 -4.78 1.95
N GLY A 98 -13.04 -5.52 1.45
CA GLY A 98 -14.45 -5.30 1.82
C GLY A 98 -15.01 -3.94 1.38
N ILE A 99 -14.25 -3.16 0.62
CA ILE A 99 -14.69 -1.88 0.04
C ILE A 99 -15.44 -2.22 -1.25
N ARG A 100 -16.77 -2.18 -1.23
CA ARG A 100 -17.59 -2.22 -2.45
C ARG A 100 -17.17 -1.04 -3.35
N PRO A 101 -16.62 -1.27 -4.56
CA PRO A 101 -16.14 -0.21 -5.44
C PRO A 101 -17.30 0.51 -6.17
N SER A 102 -18.38 0.85 -5.47
CA SER A 102 -19.61 1.37 -6.08
C SER A 102 -19.64 2.88 -6.29
N LYS A 103 -18.61 3.63 -5.87
CA LYS A 103 -18.59 5.10 -6.04
C LYS A 103 -17.26 5.69 -6.54
N LYS A 104 -16.13 5.27 -5.97
CA LYS A 104 -14.85 5.97 -6.23
C LYS A 104 -14.18 5.62 -7.56
N ALA A 105 -14.42 4.43 -8.09
CA ALA A 105 -13.95 4.02 -9.42
C ALA A 105 -14.68 4.77 -10.55
N LEU A 106 -15.95 5.13 -10.34
CA LEU A 106 -16.76 5.86 -11.33
C LEU A 106 -16.41 7.36 -11.37
N GLU A 107 -16.06 7.97 -10.23
CA GLU A 107 -15.62 9.38 -10.19
C GLU A 107 -14.23 9.59 -10.81
N LEU A 108 -13.33 8.61 -10.71
CA LEU A 108 -12.00 8.68 -11.35
C LEU A 108 -12.07 8.48 -12.88
N LEU A 109 -13.05 7.72 -13.37
CA LEU A 109 -13.35 7.59 -14.81
C LEU A 109 -14.00 8.87 -15.40
N GLY A 110 -14.61 9.72 -14.57
CA GLY A 110 -15.24 10.98 -14.98
C GLY A 110 -14.28 12.16 -15.18
N LYS A 111 -12.98 12.01 -14.90
CA LYS A 111 -11.97 13.09 -14.99
C LYS A 111 -10.94 12.95 -16.11
N GLY A 112 -11.18 12.08 -17.10
CA GLY A 112 -10.51 12.18 -18.41
C GLY A 112 -9.02 11.82 -18.46
N TYR A 113 -8.57 10.83 -17.69
CA TYR A 113 -7.25 10.22 -17.88
C TYR A 113 -7.39 8.99 -18.79
N SER A 114 -6.66 8.98 -19.90
CA SER A 114 -6.71 7.94 -20.94
C SER A 114 -6.07 6.61 -20.50
N GLU A 115 -6.56 5.53 -21.10
CA GLU A 115 -6.37 4.09 -20.84
C GLU A 115 -4.92 3.52 -20.85
N GLU A 116 -3.89 4.35 -20.67
CA GLU A 116 -2.51 3.90 -20.36
C GLU A 116 -2.23 3.83 -18.84
N GLU A 117 -3.29 3.88 -18.03
CA GLU A 117 -3.32 3.44 -16.64
C GLU A 117 -4.23 2.20 -16.49
N ILE A 118 -3.69 1.18 -15.81
CA ILE A 118 -4.35 -0.04 -15.31
C ILE A 118 -4.55 -1.15 -16.37
N ILE A 119 -3.54 -2.01 -16.51
CA ILE A 119 -3.72 -3.39 -16.98
C ILE A 119 -3.81 -4.30 -15.75
#